data_AF-T1J2N8-F1
#
_entry.id   AF-T1J2N8-F1
#
_cell.length_a   1.000
_cell.length_b   1.000
_cell.length_c   1.000
_cell.angle_alpha   90.00
_cell.angle_beta   90.00
_cell.angle_gamma   90.00
#
_symmetry.space_group_name_H-M   'P 1'
#
loop_
_entity.id
_entity.type
_entity.pdbx_description
1 polymer ?
#
loop_
_entity_poly.entity_id
_entity_poly.type
_entity_poly.pdbx_seq_one_letter_code
_entity_poly.pdbx_strand_id
1 'polypeptide(L)'
;MRPTKRWDEVQIFFVYDTAYVLNEYDDPQNAIIYFHPDDLSDTVRCTLCCQLMGILQFCKSVFSPPKMINLQTKKFAIKVTGRFALCLGGTSDMPDSVLHRQLLSLFNLFTFYHKSFEAVFEECRYRCNKFEDIMEMMCKKYLSASQHFGNTQTLTFQALPSLYLPKSAGIIFLRASQILQSCIDVEGVISGCIVTKNEVLYTLLPPSILRLLWFIPAHKPELLATSVKTVFPLPDCTFLVYVYLSEDQMSDIDTVPTEMEKNETNTSNSFDKIDKMNKFVLYMQGNSETQLMVLMKEESSKDPIKITKLWKIGLSSLVDLEMDIKNCLENTLKKDFADNYLLMQYDQMWANMKGHTIPARPEKINDQLFNRSTQLIHEILDQDSSIKSFSLRHADSLIYTHSLGSLQTYCQYNLSKMHLSDKLECAAEIVNSVEGATKCNLERDHGIILL
;
A
#
# COMPACT_ATOMS: atom_id res chain seq x y z
N MET A 1 5.23 1.81 -38.30
CA MET A 1 6.23 1.88 -37.21
C MET A 1 5.55 2.55 -36.03
N ARG A 2 5.29 1.81 -34.94
CA ARG A 2 4.89 2.45 -33.68
C ARG A 2 6.10 3.23 -33.16
N PRO A 3 5.96 4.47 -32.67
CA PRO A 3 7.09 5.18 -32.09
C PRO A 3 7.58 4.36 -30.89
N THR A 4 8.83 3.91 -30.95
CA THR A 4 9.54 3.31 -29.84
C THR A 4 9.61 4.36 -28.73
N LYS A 5 8.90 4.15 -27.63
CA LYS A 5 9.06 4.98 -26.43
C LYS A 5 10.55 5.00 -26.09
N ARG A 6 11.09 6.18 -25.78
CA ARG A 6 12.48 6.27 -25.29
C ARG A 6 12.57 5.40 -24.03
N TRP A 7 13.61 4.59 -23.92
CA TRP A 7 13.85 3.74 -22.74
C TRP A 7 13.99 4.58 -21.46
N ASP A 8 14.28 5.87 -21.58
CA ASP A 8 14.25 6.88 -20.52
C ASP A 8 12.86 7.07 -19.87
N GLU A 9 11.78 6.80 -20.60
CA GLU A 9 10.38 7.03 -20.17
C GLU A 9 9.72 5.79 -19.57
N VAL A 10 10.38 4.61 -19.64
CA VAL A 10 9.80 3.35 -19.18
C VAL A 10 10.43 2.92 -17.85
N GLN A 11 9.57 2.53 -16.92
CA GLN A 11 9.96 1.96 -15.63
C GLN A 11 10.53 0.56 -15.85
N ILE A 12 11.80 0.36 -15.48
CA ILE A 12 12.49 -0.91 -15.63
C ILE A 12 12.25 -1.75 -14.39
N PHE A 13 11.94 -3.03 -14.55
CA PHE A 13 11.90 -3.98 -13.44
C PHE A 13 12.59 -5.27 -13.85
N PHE A 14 13.45 -5.84 -13.00
CA PHE A 14 14.07 -7.13 -13.30
C PHE A 14 14.35 -7.96 -12.05
N VAL A 15 14.49 -9.26 -12.26
CA VAL A 15 14.84 -10.28 -11.26
C VAL A 15 16.13 -10.95 -11.69
N TYR A 16 17.13 -10.91 -10.81
CA TYR A 16 18.47 -11.43 -11.06
C TYR A 16 18.83 -12.54 -10.07
N ASP A 17 19.47 -13.61 -10.56
CA ASP A 17 19.98 -14.72 -9.77
C ASP A 17 21.42 -14.45 -9.33
N THR A 18 21.58 -14.03 -8.07
CA THR A 18 22.91 -13.72 -7.52
C THR A 18 23.77 -14.95 -7.25
N ALA A 19 23.18 -16.16 -7.30
CA ALA A 19 23.90 -17.42 -7.09
C ALA A 19 24.34 -18.10 -8.39
N TYR A 20 24.03 -17.52 -9.56
CA TYR A 20 24.37 -18.13 -10.85
C TYR A 20 25.81 -17.82 -11.28
N VAL A 21 26.19 -16.53 -11.31
CA VAL A 21 27.52 -16.10 -11.78
C VAL A 21 28.53 -16.22 -10.65
N LEU A 22 29.14 -17.40 -10.52
CA LEU A 22 30.17 -17.67 -9.51
C LEU A 22 31.57 -17.79 -10.11
N ASN A 23 31.67 -18.16 -11.38
CA ASN A 23 32.92 -18.35 -12.12
C ASN A 23 33.01 -17.39 -13.31
N GLU A 24 34.23 -17.14 -13.80
CA GLU A 24 34.47 -16.23 -14.94
C GLU A 24 33.87 -16.72 -16.27
N TYR A 25 33.58 -18.02 -16.39
CA TYR A 25 32.98 -18.61 -17.60
C TYR A 25 31.45 -18.56 -17.60
N ASP A 26 30.82 -18.21 -16.48
CA ASP A 26 29.36 -18.16 -16.37
C ASP A 26 28.84 -16.94 -17.12
N ASP A 27 27.97 -17.16 -18.11
CA ASP A 27 27.39 -16.05 -18.88
C ASP A 27 26.39 -15.28 -18.01
N PRO A 28 26.63 -13.98 -17.73
CA PRO A 28 25.75 -13.17 -16.88
C PRO A 28 24.36 -12.96 -17.47
N GLN A 29 24.14 -13.20 -18.76
CA GLN A 29 22.81 -13.14 -19.36
C GLN A 29 21.88 -14.20 -18.76
N ASN A 30 22.39 -15.39 -18.47
CA ASN A 30 21.61 -16.50 -17.91
C ASN A 30 21.21 -16.29 -16.45
N ALA A 31 21.83 -15.32 -15.76
CA ALA A 31 21.45 -14.93 -14.41
C ALA A 31 20.24 -13.97 -14.39
N ILE A 32 19.82 -13.42 -15.54
CA ILE A 32 18.63 -12.58 -15.64
C ILE A 32 17.41 -13.49 -15.81
N ILE A 33 16.63 -13.65 -14.74
CA ILE A 33 15.46 -14.53 -14.74
C ILE A 33 14.25 -13.86 -15.39
N TYR A 34 14.10 -12.55 -15.18
CA TYR A 34 13.01 -11.77 -15.73
C TYR A 34 13.45 -10.33 -15.91
N PHE A 35 13.00 -9.66 -16.97
CA PHE A 35 13.29 -8.25 -17.19
C PHE A 35 12.17 -7.58 -17.98
N HIS A 36 11.68 -6.44 -17.51
CA HIS A 36 10.63 -5.62 -18.12
C HIS A 36 11.15 -4.19 -18.37
N PRO A 37 10.83 -3.56 -19.51
CA PRO A 37 10.12 -4.11 -20.67
C PRO A 37 11.00 -5.01 -21.55
N ASP A 38 10.39 -5.87 -22.37
CA ASP A 38 11.08 -6.79 -23.29
C ASP A 38 11.63 -6.12 -24.56
N ASP A 39 11.32 -4.85 -24.77
CA ASP A 39 11.71 -4.09 -25.97
C ASP A 39 13.21 -3.72 -26.02
N LEU A 40 13.98 -4.05 -24.98
CA LEU A 40 15.41 -3.72 -24.85
C LEU A 40 16.29 -4.86 -25.37
N SER A 41 17.41 -4.54 -26.03
CA SER A 41 18.36 -5.57 -26.50
C SER A 41 19.05 -6.27 -25.33
N ASP A 42 19.34 -7.57 -25.50
CA ASP A 42 19.96 -8.40 -24.46
C ASP A 42 21.30 -7.84 -23.96
N THR A 43 22.07 -7.21 -24.86
CA THR A 43 23.32 -6.52 -24.51
C THR A 43 23.12 -5.36 -23.54
N VAL A 44 22.07 -4.55 -23.73
CA VAL A 44 21.74 -3.42 -22.84
C VAL A 44 21.18 -3.93 -21.52
N ARG A 45 20.29 -4.94 -21.55
CA ARG A 45 19.75 -5.60 -20.34
C ARG A 45 20.90 -6.13 -19.48
N CYS A 46 21.82 -6.88 -20.09
CA CYS A 46 22.97 -7.47 -19.42
C CYS A 46 23.91 -6.41 -18.85
N THR A 47 24.29 -5.39 -19.62
CA THR A 47 25.18 -4.33 -19.15
C THR A 47 24.61 -3.62 -17.92
N LEU A 48 23.32 -3.26 -17.94
CA LEU A 48 22.64 -2.61 -16.82
C LEU A 48 22.58 -3.51 -15.58
N CYS A 49 22.16 -4.77 -15.75
CA CYS A 49 22.08 -5.72 -14.63
C CYS A 49 23.46 -5.95 -14.00
N CYS A 50 24.50 -6.17 -14.82
CA CYS A 50 25.87 -6.38 -14.35
C CYS A 50 26.43 -5.18 -13.58
N GLN A 51 26.17 -3.95 -14.06
CA GLN A 51 26.58 -2.74 -13.33
C GLN A 51 25.96 -2.67 -11.94
N LEU A 52 24.64 -2.90 -11.84
CA LEU A 52 23.93 -2.84 -10.57
C LEU A 52 24.33 -3.99 -9.63
N MET A 53 24.45 -5.21 -10.15
CA MET A 53 24.85 -6.38 -9.37
C MET A 53 26.30 -6.31 -8.90
N GLY A 54 27.21 -5.75 -9.71
CA GLY A 54 28.59 -5.50 -9.31
C GLY A 54 28.68 -4.54 -8.12
N ILE A 55 27.92 -3.44 -8.15
CA ILE A 55 27.84 -2.50 -7.02
C ILE A 55 27.22 -3.19 -5.79
N LEU A 56 26.11 -3.92 -5.97
CA LEU A 56 25.44 -4.64 -4.90
C LEU A 56 26.40 -5.63 -4.22
N GLN A 57 27.15 -6.41 -4.99
CA GLN A 57 28.09 -7.40 -4.48
C GLN A 57 29.28 -6.75 -3.75
N PHE A 58 29.82 -5.66 -4.30
CA PHE A 58 30.86 -4.87 -3.64
C PHE A 58 30.37 -4.27 -2.30
N CYS A 59 29.19 -3.65 -2.30
CA CYS A 59 28.63 -3.09 -1.08
C CYS A 59 28.28 -4.18 -0.06
N LYS A 60 27.84 -5.37 -0.49
CA LYS A 60 27.58 -6.50 0.41
C LYS A 60 28.86 -7.04 1.06
N SER A 61 30.01 -6.98 0.38
CA SER A 61 31.28 -7.48 0.91
C SER A 61 32.01 -6.47 1.81
N VAL A 62 31.86 -5.17 1.54
CA VAL A 62 32.57 -4.11 2.27
C VAL A 62 31.67 -3.38 3.28
N PHE A 63 30.38 -3.25 3.00
CA PHE A 63 29.41 -2.46 3.75
C PHE A 63 28.11 -3.25 3.99
N SER A 64 26.98 -2.54 4.14
CA SER A 64 25.63 -3.11 4.07
C SER A 64 25.09 -3.10 2.64
N PRO A 65 24.24 -4.07 2.24
CA PRO A 65 23.62 -4.09 0.92
C PRO A 65 22.75 -2.84 0.69
N PRO A 66 22.93 -2.11 -0.43
CA PRO A 66 22.19 -0.88 -0.71
C PRO A 66 20.73 -1.16 -0.99
N LYS A 67 19.84 -0.31 -0.46
CA LYS A 67 18.41 -0.29 -0.80
C LYS A 67 18.12 0.52 -2.06
N MET A 68 19.02 1.44 -2.41
CA MET A 68 18.91 2.37 -3.52
C MET A 68 20.28 2.53 -4.20
N ILE A 69 20.30 2.59 -5.52
CA ILE A 69 21.47 2.95 -6.34
C ILE A 69 21.05 4.06 -7.31
N ASN A 70 21.74 5.18 -7.26
CA ASN A 70 21.49 6.32 -8.15
C ASN A 70 22.57 6.35 -9.23
N LEU A 71 22.17 6.11 -10.48
CA LEU A 71 22.99 6.32 -11.67
C LEU A 71 22.80 7.76 -12.18
N GLN A 72 23.61 8.18 -13.15
CA GLN A 72 23.56 9.54 -13.70
C GLN A 72 22.18 9.92 -14.24
N THR A 73 21.46 8.98 -14.84
CA THR A 73 20.18 9.23 -15.52
C THR A 73 18.97 8.62 -14.84
N LYS A 74 19.16 7.63 -13.94
CA LYS A 74 18.08 6.86 -13.32
C LYS A 74 18.43 6.41 -11.91
N LYS A 75 17.40 6.19 -11.11
CA LYS A 75 17.51 5.61 -9.77
C LYS A 75 16.97 4.18 -9.77
N PHE A 76 17.53 3.32 -8.94
CA PHE A 76 17.10 1.92 -8.81
C PHE A 76 16.92 1.57 -7.34
N ALA A 77 15.70 1.16 -6.98
CA ALA A 77 15.47 0.48 -5.71
C ALA A 77 15.88 -0.98 -5.84
N ILE A 78 16.46 -1.54 -4.77
CA ILE A 78 16.95 -2.91 -4.73
C ILE A 78 16.40 -3.63 -3.50
N LYS A 79 15.92 -4.86 -3.72
CA LYS A 79 15.50 -5.78 -2.67
C LYS A 79 16.11 -7.14 -2.91
N VAL A 80 16.98 -7.57 -2.00
CA VAL A 80 17.55 -8.92 -1.98
C VAL A 80 16.68 -9.84 -1.13
N THR A 81 16.45 -11.06 -1.63
CA THR A 81 15.63 -12.11 -1.00
C THR A 81 16.20 -13.49 -1.36
N GLY A 82 16.83 -14.16 -0.39
CA GLY A 82 17.55 -15.41 -0.65
C GLY A 82 18.61 -15.22 -1.75
N ARG A 83 18.56 -16.05 -2.79
CA ARG A 83 19.44 -15.96 -3.97
C ARG A 83 19.05 -14.90 -5.01
N PHE A 84 17.89 -14.26 -4.87
CA PHE A 84 17.37 -13.34 -5.88
C PHE A 84 17.57 -11.88 -5.48
N ALA A 85 17.89 -11.05 -6.46
CA ALA A 85 17.86 -9.60 -6.34
C ALA A 85 16.78 -9.05 -7.28
N LEU A 86 15.84 -8.30 -6.71
CA LEU A 86 14.82 -7.57 -7.45
C LEU A 86 15.24 -6.10 -7.55
N CYS A 87 15.10 -5.53 -8.73
CA CYS A 87 15.41 -4.13 -8.98
C CYS A 87 14.27 -3.43 -9.69
N LEU A 88 13.91 -2.23 -9.20
CA LEU A 88 12.91 -1.36 -9.83
C LEU A 88 13.54 0.01 -10.13
N GLY A 89 13.57 0.38 -11.39
CA GLY A 89 14.03 1.67 -11.87
C GLY A 89 12.96 2.75 -11.67
N GLY A 90 13.39 3.98 -11.38
CA GLY A 90 12.55 5.16 -11.31
C GLY A 90 13.21 6.34 -12.02
N THR A 91 12.43 7.38 -12.29
CA THR A 91 12.96 8.65 -12.81
C THR A 91 13.70 9.40 -11.69
N SER A 92 14.60 10.30 -12.07
CA SER A 92 15.39 11.09 -11.11
C SER A 92 14.53 11.96 -10.18
N ASP A 93 13.34 12.37 -10.64
CA ASP A 93 12.40 13.22 -9.90
C ASP A 93 11.60 12.46 -8.85
N MET A 94 11.54 11.13 -8.94
CA MET A 94 10.82 10.31 -7.96
C MET A 94 11.57 10.28 -6.62
N PRO A 95 10.87 10.46 -5.49
CA PRO A 95 11.46 10.27 -4.17
C PRO A 95 11.92 8.81 -3.96
N ASP A 96 13.06 8.66 -3.30
CA ASP A 96 13.68 7.35 -3.06
C ASP A 96 12.77 6.45 -2.20
N SER A 97 12.05 7.05 -1.24
CA SER A 97 11.07 6.38 -0.38
C SER A 97 9.94 5.72 -1.21
N VAL A 98 9.41 6.45 -2.19
CA VAL A 98 8.28 6.03 -3.04
C VAL A 98 8.73 4.90 -3.95
N LEU A 99 9.88 5.04 -4.60
CA LEU A 99 10.41 3.99 -5.47
C LEU A 99 10.70 2.70 -4.70
N HIS A 100 11.30 2.82 -3.51
CA HIS A 100 11.55 1.67 -2.65
C HIS A 100 10.24 1.00 -2.18
N ARG A 101 9.23 1.78 -1.79
CA ARG A 101 7.91 1.25 -1.40
C ARG A 101 7.16 0.58 -2.55
N GLN A 102 7.28 1.08 -3.78
CA GLN A 102 6.73 0.42 -4.97
C GLN A 102 7.37 -0.95 -5.19
N LEU A 103 8.70 -1.04 -5.07
CA LEU A 103 9.41 -2.32 -5.18
C LEU A 103 8.96 -3.31 -4.09
N LEU A 104 8.90 -2.87 -2.84
CA LEU A 104 8.45 -3.73 -1.73
C LEU A 104 7.00 -4.18 -1.92
N SER A 105 6.12 -3.31 -2.42
CA SER A 105 4.73 -3.67 -2.71
C SER A 105 4.62 -4.71 -3.81
N LEU A 106 5.39 -4.59 -4.89
CA LEU A 106 5.45 -5.60 -5.95
C LEU A 106 5.96 -6.94 -5.41
N PHE A 107 7.02 -6.90 -4.60
CA PHE A 107 7.55 -8.08 -3.93
C PHE A 107 6.50 -8.73 -3.03
N ASN A 108 5.84 -7.95 -2.16
CA ASN A 108 4.84 -8.45 -1.23
C ASN A 108 3.63 -9.04 -1.95
N LEU A 109 3.14 -8.39 -3.01
CA LEU A 109 2.05 -8.91 -3.84
C LEU A 109 2.41 -10.25 -4.48
N PHE A 110 3.62 -10.37 -5.04
CA PHE A 110 4.08 -11.64 -5.59
C PHE A 110 4.11 -12.72 -4.51
N THR A 111 4.73 -12.43 -3.36
CA THR A 111 4.83 -13.41 -2.28
C THR A 111 3.47 -13.81 -1.71
N PHE A 112 2.53 -12.87 -1.68
CA PHE A 112 1.18 -13.09 -1.15
C PHE A 112 0.33 -13.99 -2.05
N TYR A 113 0.44 -13.90 -3.38
CA TYR A 113 -0.37 -14.74 -4.28
C TYR A 113 0.33 -16.01 -4.78
N HIS A 114 1.67 -16.04 -4.76
CA HIS A 114 2.44 -17.11 -5.39
C HIS A 114 3.41 -17.87 -4.48
N LYS A 115 3.68 -17.41 -3.24
CA LYS A 115 4.76 -17.86 -2.30
C LYS A 115 6.10 -17.15 -2.54
N SER A 116 7.14 -17.55 -1.78
CA SER A 116 8.50 -17.04 -1.97
C SER A 116 9.01 -17.26 -3.39
N PHE A 117 9.86 -16.35 -3.86
CA PHE A 117 10.50 -16.43 -5.17
C PHE A 117 11.22 -17.77 -5.37
N GLU A 118 11.88 -18.27 -4.33
CA GLU A 118 12.59 -19.56 -4.34
C GLU A 118 11.66 -20.75 -4.53
N ALA A 119 10.54 -20.80 -3.80
CA ALA A 119 9.55 -21.85 -3.96
C ALA A 119 8.93 -21.85 -5.36
N VAL A 120 8.57 -20.67 -5.89
CA VAL A 120 8.00 -20.56 -7.24
C VAL A 120 9.02 -20.93 -8.31
N PHE A 121 10.26 -20.48 -8.16
CA PHE A 121 11.34 -20.77 -9.10
C PHE A 121 11.64 -22.28 -9.16
N GLU A 122 11.76 -22.96 -8.01
CA GLU A 122 11.97 -24.42 -7.98
C GLU A 122 10.76 -25.21 -8.52
N GLU A 123 9.53 -24.78 -8.24
CA GLU A 123 8.32 -25.38 -8.84
C GLU A 123 8.26 -25.20 -10.37
N CYS A 124 8.83 -24.11 -10.88
CA CYS A 124 8.85 -23.78 -12.31
C CYS A 124 10.14 -24.25 -13.01
N ARG A 125 11.13 -24.79 -12.29
CA ARG A 125 12.44 -25.17 -12.83
C ARG A 125 12.37 -26.13 -14.03
N TYR A 126 11.33 -26.96 -14.07
CA TYR A 126 11.09 -27.94 -15.14
C TYR A 126 9.99 -27.52 -16.13
N ARG A 127 9.35 -26.37 -15.93
CA ARG A 127 8.29 -25.85 -16.79
C ARG A 127 8.75 -24.53 -17.40
N CYS A 128 9.26 -24.61 -18.62
CA CYS A 128 9.69 -23.44 -19.38
C CYS A 128 8.60 -22.36 -19.35
N ASN A 129 9.01 -21.13 -19.04
CA ASN A 129 8.25 -19.88 -19.15
C ASN A 129 7.13 -19.64 -18.13
N LYS A 130 6.76 -20.62 -17.28
CA LYS A 130 5.68 -20.39 -16.29
C LYS A 130 6.00 -19.28 -15.27
N PHE A 131 7.26 -19.17 -14.86
CA PHE A 131 7.70 -18.10 -13.95
C PHE A 131 7.61 -16.72 -14.62
N GLU A 132 8.07 -16.65 -15.87
CA GLU A 132 8.05 -15.44 -16.69
C GLU A 132 6.62 -14.99 -16.96
N ASP A 133 5.70 -15.90 -17.29
CA ASP A 133 4.27 -15.60 -17.50
C ASP A 133 3.62 -14.98 -16.24
N ILE A 134 3.92 -15.54 -15.06
CA ILE A 134 3.42 -15.03 -13.77
C ILE A 134 3.98 -13.62 -13.54
N MET A 135 5.28 -13.43 -13.75
CA MET A 135 5.94 -12.15 -13.53
C MET A 135 5.46 -11.09 -14.52
N GLU A 136 5.29 -11.44 -15.79
CA GLU A 136 4.77 -10.55 -16.83
C GLU A 136 3.35 -10.10 -16.52
N MET A 137 2.48 -11.04 -16.10
CA MET A 137 1.12 -10.72 -15.70
C MET A 137 1.07 -9.79 -14.47
N MET A 138 1.92 -10.04 -13.46
CA MET A 138 2.04 -9.19 -12.28
C MET A 138 2.59 -7.81 -12.62
N CYS A 139 3.67 -7.73 -13.40
CA CYS A 139 4.26 -6.48 -13.85
C CYS A 139 3.30 -5.67 -14.71
N LYS A 140 2.63 -6.27 -15.69
CA LYS A 140 1.65 -5.58 -16.54
C LYS A 140 0.53 -4.96 -15.73
N LYS A 141 0.03 -5.64 -14.70
CA LYS A 141 -1.07 -5.13 -13.87
C LYS A 141 -0.61 -4.17 -12.80
N TYR A 142 0.42 -4.52 -12.04
CA TYR A 142 0.88 -3.74 -10.91
C TYR A 142 1.70 -2.52 -11.35
N LEU A 143 2.63 -2.63 -12.30
CA LEU A 143 3.39 -1.47 -12.77
C LEU A 143 2.46 -0.48 -13.47
N SER A 144 1.53 -0.96 -14.30
CA SER A 144 0.52 -0.07 -14.91
C SER A 144 -0.38 0.56 -13.85
N ALA A 145 -0.86 -0.20 -12.87
CA ALA A 145 -1.67 0.33 -11.78
C ALA A 145 -0.88 1.35 -10.94
N SER A 146 0.37 1.06 -10.59
CA SER A 146 1.24 1.97 -9.85
C SER A 146 1.54 3.26 -10.63
N GLN A 147 1.65 3.18 -11.96
CA GLN A 147 1.88 4.34 -12.83
C GLN A 147 0.63 5.19 -13.06
N HIS A 148 -0.57 4.60 -13.08
CA HIS A 148 -1.83 5.30 -13.40
C HIS A 148 -2.68 5.65 -12.18
N PHE A 149 -2.58 4.88 -11.08
CA PHE A 149 -3.36 5.09 -9.84
C PHE A 149 -2.55 5.75 -8.71
N GLY A 150 -1.24 5.90 -8.88
CA GLY A 150 -0.40 6.59 -7.90
C GLY A 150 -0.46 8.10 -8.08
N ASN A 151 -1.46 8.78 -7.49
CA ASN A 151 -1.16 10.13 -7.00
C ASN A 151 0.01 9.94 -6.03
N THR A 152 1.15 10.59 -6.28
CA THR A 152 2.39 10.42 -5.48
C THR A 152 2.10 10.52 -3.99
N GLN A 153 1.09 11.33 -3.61
CA GLN A 153 0.60 11.43 -2.25
C GLN A 153 0.08 10.12 -1.68
N THR A 154 -0.83 9.42 -2.34
CA THR A 154 -1.38 8.17 -1.82
C THR A 154 -0.29 7.12 -1.62
N LEU A 155 0.73 7.09 -2.47
CA LEU A 155 1.90 6.22 -2.32
C LEU A 155 2.84 6.68 -1.19
N THR A 156 3.05 7.99 -1.03
CA THR A 156 3.84 8.57 0.07
C THR A 156 3.16 8.35 1.42
N PHE A 157 1.85 8.41 1.51
CA PHE A 157 1.13 8.15 2.76
C PHE A 157 0.72 6.67 2.92
N GLN A 158 0.97 5.82 1.91
CA GLN A 158 0.47 4.43 1.87
C GLN A 158 -1.02 4.29 2.18
N ALA A 159 -1.79 5.31 1.82
CA ALA A 159 -3.16 5.45 2.27
C ALA A 159 -4.11 4.50 1.55
N LEU A 160 -4.95 3.83 2.31
CA LEU A 160 -6.02 3.00 1.85
C LEU A 160 -7.28 3.86 1.63
N PRO A 161 -7.82 3.87 0.40
CA PRO A 161 -9.09 4.53 0.13
C PRO A 161 -10.20 3.89 0.97
N SER A 162 -10.75 4.68 1.88
CA SER A 162 -11.79 4.28 2.82
C SER A 162 -13.06 5.03 2.50
N LEU A 163 -14.20 4.33 2.52
CA LEU A 163 -15.50 4.93 2.20
C LEU A 163 -15.96 5.80 3.37
N TYR A 164 -16.05 7.11 3.12
CA TYR A 164 -16.51 8.06 4.12
C TYR A 164 -18.02 8.24 4.07
N LEU A 165 -18.68 7.73 5.11
CA LEU A 165 -20.09 7.99 5.33
C LEU A 165 -20.27 9.14 6.34
N PRO A 166 -21.33 9.95 6.20
CA PRO A 166 -21.64 11.02 7.14
C PRO A 166 -21.86 10.47 8.55
N LYS A 167 -21.66 11.30 9.58
CA LYS A 167 -21.84 10.91 11.00
C LYS A 167 -23.25 10.33 11.30
N SER A 168 -24.26 10.69 10.50
CA SER A 168 -25.62 10.15 10.59
C SER A 168 -25.76 8.71 10.09
N ALA A 169 -24.76 8.14 9.42
CA ALA A 169 -24.78 6.83 8.79
C ALA A 169 -24.19 5.71 9.67
N GLY A 170 -24.09 5.91 10.99
CA GLY A 170 -23.53 4.92 11.91
C GLY A 170 -24.18 3.53 11.83
N ILE A 171 -25.45 3.47 11.46
CA ILE A 171 -26.18 2.21 11.28
C ILE A 171 -25.62 1.33 10.15
N ILE A 172 -25.08 1.95 9.08
CA ILE A 172 -24.47 1.23 7.96
C ILE A 172 -23.19 0.54 8.42
N PHE A 173 -22.36 1.22 9.21
CA PHE A 173 -21.16 0.62 9.80
C PHE A 173 -21.48 -0.50 10.79
N LEU A 174 -22.52 -0.33 11.62
CA LEU A 174 -22.98 -1.39 12.53
C LEU A 174 -23.44 -2.63 11.75
N ARG A 175 -24.19 -2.44 10.67
CA ARG A 175 -24.64 -3.52 9.80
C ARG A 175 -23.47 -4.22 9.11
N ALA A 176 -22.53 -3.46 8.55
CA ALA A 176 -21.31 -4.00 7.96
C ALA A 176 -20.48 -4.81 8.98
N SER A 177 -20.37 -4.30 10.21
CA SER A 177 -19.71 -5.00 11.31
C SER A 177 -20.42 -6.32 11.66
N GLN A 178 -21.74 -6.33 11.78
CA GLN A 178 -22.52 -7.55 12.06
C GLN A 178 -22.37 -8.61 10.97
N ILE A 179 -22.37 -8.22 9.69
CA ILE A 179 -22.16 -9.13 8.56
C ILE A 179 -20.80 -9.80 8.68
N LEU A 180 -19.75 -9.01 8.93
CA LEU A 180 -18.39 -9.53 9.00
C LEU A 180 -18.17 -10.41 10.24
N GLN A 181 -18.72 -10.02 11.40
CA GLN A 181 -18.69 -10.84 12.62
C GLN A 181 -19.40 -12.18 12.42
N SER A 182 -20.55 -12.18 11.74
CA SER A 182 -21.27 -13.42 11.40
C SER A 182 -20.45 -14.35 10.49
N CYS A 183 -19.58 -13.79 9.65
CA CYS A 183 -18.64 -14.57 8.85
C CYS A 183 -17.51 -15.14 9.70
N ILE A 184 -17.00 -14.39 10.66
CA ILE A 184 -15.93 -14.82 11.58
C ILE A 184 -16.40 -15.93 12.52
N ASP A 185 -17.67 -15.92 12.91
CA ASP A 185 -18.30 -17.00 13.69
C ASP A 185 -18.32 -18.36 12.96
N VAL A 186 -17.98 -18.40 11.67
CA VAL A 186 -17.81 -19.64 10.92
C VAL A 186 -16.43 -20.24 11.21
N GLU A 187 -16.40 -21.45 11.78
CA GLU A 187 -15.18 -22.12 12.19
C GLU A 187 -14.10 -22.20 11.09
N GLY A 188 -12.94 -21.61 11.39
CA GLY A 188 -11.76 -21.56 10.54
C GLY A 188 -11.69 -20.35 9.62
N VAL A 189 -12.65 -19.41 9.73
CA VAL A 189 -12.46 -18.02 9.31
C VAL A 189 -11.57 -17.31 10.32
N ILE A 190 -10.70 -16.43 9.84
CA ILE A 190 -9.71 -15.70 10.65
C ILE A 190 -10.10 -14.23 10.74
N SER A 191 -10.24 -13.58 9.59
CA SER A 191 -10.57 -12.15 9.49
C SER A 191 -11.12 -11.83 8.10
N GLY A 192 -11.58 -10.60 7.87
CA GLY A 192 -12.06 -10.17 6.56
C GLY A 192 -12.31 -8.68 6.43
N CYS A 193 -12.84 -8.27 5.28
CA CYS A 193 -13.21 -6.90 4.99
C CYS A 193 -14.39 -6.84 4.01
N ILE A 194 -15.06 -5.68 4.01
CA ILE A 194 -16.12 -5.30 3.08
C ILE A 194 -15.65 -4.06 2.33
N VAL A 195 -15.63 -4.15 1.01
CA VAL A 195 -15.18 -3.10 0.08
C VAL A 195 -16.34 -2.73 -0.83
N THR A 196 -16.59 -1.45 -1.04
CA THR A 196 -17.63 -0.96 -1.96
C THR A 196 -17.02 0.06 -2.92
N LYS A 197 -17.23 -0.11 -4.24
CA LYS A 197 -16.69 0.75 -5.31
C LYS A 197 -15.17 0.93 -5.27
N ASN A 198 -14.43 -0.11 -4.87
CA ASN A 198 -13.02 0.02 -4.52
C ASN A 198 -12.84 1.15 -3.51
N GLU A 199 -13.48 1.06 -2.35
CA GLU A 199 -13.22 1.81 -1.13
C GLU A 199 -13.54 0.90 0.07
N VAL A 200 -12.70 0.89 1.10
CA VAL A 200 -12.89 0.05 2.29
C VAL A 200 -14.04 0.61 3.12
N LEU A 201 -15.12 -0.16 3.28
CA LEU A 201 -16.24 0.21 4.16
C LEU A 201 -15.97 -0.23 5.61
N TYR A 202 -15.60 -1.49 5.80
CA TYR A 202 -15.34 -2.05 7.13
C TYR A 202 -14.31 -3.18 7.02
N THR A 203 -13.35 -3.24 7.94
CA THR A 203 -12.27 -4.22 7.90
C THR A 203 -11.89 -4.65 9.31
N LEU A 204 -11.56 -5.94 9.45
CA LEU A 204 -10.87 -6.49 10.61
C LEU A 204 -9.47 -7.00 10.22
N LEU A 205 -9.08 -6.78 8.96
CA LEU A 205 -7.74 -7.07 8.47
C LEU A 205 -6.80 -5.89 8.71
N PRO A 206 -5.53 -6.16 9.08
CA PRO A 206 -4.50 -5.14 9.18
C PRO A 206 -4.28 -4.39 7.85
N PRO A 207 -3.87 -3.10 7.87
CA PRO A 207 -3.61 -2.33 6.65
C PRO A 207 -2.56 -2.96 5.73
N SER A 208 -1.59 -3.69 6.28
CA SER A 208 -0.56 -4.41 5.53
C SER A 208 -1.16 -5.42 4.56
N ILE A 209 -2.16 -6.19 5.00
CA ILE A 209 -2.87 -7.18 4.20
C ILE A 209 -3.90 -6.51 3.28
N LEU A 210 -4.62 -5.51 3.80
CA LEU A 210 -5.66 -4.83 3.04
C LEU A 210 -5.11 -4.15 1.78
N ARG A 211 -3.87 -3.60 1.84
CA ARG A 211 -3.17 -3.09 0.65
C ARG A 211 -2.90 -4.16 -0.40
N LEU A 212 -2.67 -5.40 -0.01
CA LEU A 212 -2.41 -6.49 -0.95
C LEU A 212 -3.72 -6.95 -1.63
N LEU A 213 -4.82 -6.94 -0.88
CA LEU A 213 -6.15 -7.27 -1.38
C LEU A 213 -6.70 -6.20 -2.32
N TRP A 214 -6.30 -4.93 -2.14
CA TRP A 214 -6.73 -3.81 -2.96
C TRP A 214 -6.55 -4.04 -4.47
N PHE A 215 -5.46 -4.71 -4.84
CA PHE A 215 -5.10 -4.92 -6.23
C PHE A 215 -5.81 -6.12 -6.87
N ILE A 216 -6.65 -6.85 -6.14
CA ILE A 216 -7.43 -7.97 -6.69
C ILE A 216 -8.54 -7.41 -7.59
N PRO A 217 -8.59 -7.79 -8.88
CA PRO A 217 -9.73 -7.45 -9.72
C PRO A 217 -10.98 -8.17 -9.23
N ALA A 218 -11.95 -7.37 -8.79
CA ALA A 218 -13.26 -7.73 -8.27
C ALA A 218 -13.95 -8.94 -8.94
N HIS A 219 -13.82 -9.08 -10.26
CA HIS A 219 -14.57 -10.06 -11.05
C HIS A 219 -13.72 -11.20 -11.60
N LYS A 220 -12.38 -11.15 -11.49
CA LYS A 220 -11.47 -12.17 -12.06
C LYS A 220 -10.21 -12.38 -11.21
N PRO A 221 -10.35 -12.82 -9.95
CA PRO A 221 -9.22 -13.00 -9.04
C PRO A 221 -8.24 -14.09 -9.50
N GLU A 222 -8.70 -15.03 -10.32
CA GLU A 222 -7.89 -16.11 -10.92
C GLU A 222 -6.75 -15.58 -11.80
N LEU A 223 -6.88 -14.34 -12.28
CA LEU A 223 -5.84 -13.71 -13.08
C LEU A 223 -4.64 -13.26 -12.24
N LEU A 224 -4.69 -13.30 -10.91
CA LEU A 224 -3.56 -12.97 -10.03
C LEU A 224 -3.19 -14.14 -9.13
N ALA A 225 -4.18 -14.91 -8.69
CA ALA A 225 -3.99 -15.95 -7.70
C ALA A 225 -4.42 -17.31 -8.23
N THR A 226 -3.86 -18.38 -7.66
CA THR A 226 -4.26 -19.74 -8.04
C THR A 226 -5.62 -20.07 -7.41
N SER A 227 -6.61 -20.39 -8.23
CA SER A 227 -7.93 -20.82 -7.76
C SER A 227 -7.86 -22.14 -6.98
N VAL A 228 -8.66 -22.23 -5.91
CA VAL A 228 -8.80 -23.45 -5.13
C VAL A 228 -9.69 -24.43 -5.88
N LYS A 229 -9.18 -25.64 -6.15
CA LYS A 229 -9.97 -26.72 -6.74
C LYS A 229 -10.82 -27.38 -5.65
N THR A 230 -12.13 -27.16 -5.70
CA THR A 230 -13.10 -27.80 -4.79
C THR A 230 -13.69 -29.06 -5.43
N VAL A 231 -14.06 -30.04 -4.60
CA VAL A 231 -14.76 -31.26 -5.04
C VAL A 231 -16.24 -30.99 -5.34
N PHE A 232 -16.75 -29.85 -4.86
CA PHE A 232 -18.13 -29.39 -5.03
C PHE A 232 -18.16 -28.12 -5.89
N PRO A 233 -19.28 -27.85 -6.59
CA PRO A 233 -19.46 -26.59 -7.31
C PRO A 233 -19.58 -25.42 -6.33
N LEU A 234 -18.86 -24.35 -6.62
CA LEU A 234 -18.97 -23.11 -5.85
C LEU A 234 -20.28 -22.39 -6.17
N PRO A 235 -20.93 -21.74 -5.18
CA PRO A 235 -22.08 -20.89 -5.43
C PRO A 235 -21.78 -19.74 -6.40
N ASP A 236 -22.81 -19.22 -7.06
CA ASP A 236 -22.66 -18.10 -7.99
C ASP A 236 -22.03 -16.88 -7.31
N CYS A 237 -21.18 -16.16 -8.06
CA CYS A 237 -20.45 -14.97 -7.61
C CYS A 237 -19.50 -15.20 -6.42
N THR A 238 -19.10 -16.45 -6.16
CA THR A 238 -18.08 -16.80 -5.16
C THR A 238 -16.80 -17.28 -5.80
N PHE A 239 -15.66 -16.90 -5.21
CA PHE A 239 -14.34 -17.31 -5.64
C PHE A 239 -13.50 -17.70 -4.43
N LEU A 240 -12.68 -18.73 -4.61
CA LEU A 240 -11.69 -19.18 -3.63
C LEU A 240 -10.32 -19.11 -4.28
N VAL A 241 -9.40 -18.37 -3.68
CA VAL A 241 -8.01 -18.31 -4.14
C VAL A 241 -7.02 -18.58 -3.01
N TYR A 242 -5.88 -19.17 -3.35
CA TYR A 242 -4.80 -19.35 -2.38
C TYR A 242 -4.03 -18.05 -2.16
N VAL A 243 -3.76 -17.76 -0.89
CA VAL A 243 -2.90 -16.64 -0.47
C VAL A 243 -1.89 -17.14 0.57
N TYR A 244 -0.77 -16.45 0.68
CA TYR A 244 0.36 -16.83 1.52
C TYR A 244 0.76 -15.66 2.42
N LEU A 245 0.88 -15.95 3.72
CA LEU A 245 1.23 -14.95 4.73
C LEU A 245 2.51 -15.37 5.45
N SER A 246 3.38 -14.39 5.70
CA SER A 246 4.55 -14.59 6.57
C SER A 246 4.12 -14.63 8.04
N GLU A 247 4.99 -15.14 8.91
CA GLU A 247 4.72 -15.19 10.35
C GLU A 247 4.48 -13.79 10.95
N ASP A 248 5.21 -12.76 10.50
CA ASP A 248 5.01 -11.38 10.95
C ASP A 248 3.59 -10.87 10.62
N GLN A 249 3.09 -11.19 9.42
CA GLN A 249 1.74 -10.80 9.01
C GLN A 249 0.66 -11.56 9.77
N MET A 250 0.98 -12.71 10.37
CA MET A 250 0.05 -13.41 11.25
C MET A 250 -0.04 -12.77 12.61
N SER A 251 1.11 -12.40 13.20
CA SER A 251 1.10 -11.72 14.49
C SER A 251 0.27 -10.44 14.44
N ASP A 252 0.32 -9.72 13.31
CA ASP A 252 -0.47 -8.51 13.09
C ASP A 252 -1.99 -8.78 13.10
N ILE A 253 -2.44 -9.96 12.66
CA ILE A 253 -3.87 -10.34 12.66
C ILE A 253 -4.34 -10.72 14.07
N ASP A 254 -3.50 -11.42 14.83
CA ASP A 254 -3.84 -11.87 16.19
C ASP A 254 -3.91 -10.70 17.18
N THR A 255 -3.14 -9.64 16.95
CA THR A 255 -3.24 -8.37 17.68
C THR A 255 -4.42 -7.54 17.17
N VAL A 256 -5.64 -7.88 17.58
CA VAL A 256 -6.75 -6.91 17.53
C VAL A 256 -6.33 -5.68 18.32
N PRO A 257 -6.45 -4.45 17.79
CA PRO A 257 -5.89 -3.27 18.43
C PRO A 257 -6.66 -2.93 19.71
N THR A 258 -6.15 -3.44 20.82
CA THR A 258 -6.39 -2.91 22.15
C THR A 258 -5.26 -1.93 22.42
N GLU A 259 -5.60 -0.76 22.97
CA GLU A 259 -4.73 0.39 23.17
C GLU A 259 -3.33 0.05 23.72
N MET A 260 -2.32 0.69 23.10
CA MET A 260 -0.98 1.07 23.59
C MET A 260 -0.05 0.01 24.21
N GLU A 261 1.10 -0.22 23.57
CA GLU A 261 2.41 0.29 24.04
C GLU A 261 3.48 -0.01 22.97
N LYS A 262 4.14 1.05 22.48
CA LYS A 262 5.29 0.93 21.57
C LYS A 262 6.48 0.40 22.36
N ASN A 263 6.79 -0.88 22.19
CA ASN A 263 8.17 -1.33 22.33
C ASN A 263 8.79 -1.37 20.93
N GLU A 264 9.36 -0.24 20.53
CA GLU A 264 10.34 -0.19 19.44
C GLU A 264 11.56 -1.03 19.85
N THR A 265 11.53 -2.32 19.54
CA THR A 265 12.74 -3.11 19.46
C THR A 265 13.22 -3.05 18.01
N ASN A 266 14.20 -2.19 17.78
CA ASN A 266 15.26 -2.32 16.79
C ASN A 266 14.94 -3.26 15.61
N THR A 267 14.63 -2.68 14.45
CA THR A 267 14.75 -3.29 13.13
C THR A 267 16.22 -3.68 12.89
N SER A 268 16.65 -4.71 13.61
CA SER A 268 17.83 -5.47 13.30
C SER A 268 17.58 -6.15 11.95
N ASN A 269 18.49 -5.87 11.03
CA ASN A 269 18.63 -6.48 9.71
C ASN A 269 18.28 -7.98 9.72
N SER A 270 17.04 -8.34 9.39
CA SER A 270 16.63 -9.70 9.08
C SER A 270 16.76 -9.94 7.57
N PHE A 271 18.01 -10.02 7.09
CA PHE A 271 18.27 -10.48 5.72
C PHE A 271 17.94 -11.99 5.53
N ASP A 272 17.62 -12.72 6.61
CA ASP A 272 17.56 -14.20 6.60
C ASP A 272 16.30 -14.83 7.24
N LYS A 273 15.18 -14.12 7.40
CA LYS A 273 13.90 -14.72 7.87
C LYS A 273 12.80 -14.64 6.81
N ILE A 274 13.01 -15.27 5.67
CA ILE A 274 11.92 -15.54 4.73
C ILE A 274 12.10 -16.97 4.28
N ASP A 275 11.29 -17.89 4.80
CA ASP A 275 11.03 -19.16 4.11
C ASP A 275 9.79 -19.89 4.61
N LYS A 276 9.30 -19.58 5.81
CA LYS A 276 8.03 -20.14 6.28
C LYS A 276 6.85 -19.23 5.94
N MET A 277 6.31 -19.44 4.73
CA MET A 277 5.03 -18.87 4.31
C MET A 277 3.91 -19.86 4.63
N ASN A 278 2.91 -19.39 5.35
CA ASN A 278 1.75 -20.19 5.69
C ASN A 278 0.64 -19.97 4.66
N LYS A 279 -0.02 -21.06 4.26
CA LYS A 279 -0.99 -21.08 3.19
C LYS A 279 -2.41 -20.89 3.73
N PHE A 280 -3.15 -19.97 3.13
CA PHE A 280 -4.54 -19.64 3.44
C PHE A 280 -5.39 -19.66 2.17
N VAL A 281 -6.70 -19.57 2.39
CA VAL A 281 -7.69 -19.39 1.35
C VAL A 281 -8.41 -18.07 1.57
N LEU A 282 -8.46 -17.25 0.53
CA LEU A 282 -9.26 -16.05 0.48
C LEU A 282 -10.59 -16.37 -0.21
N TYR A 283 -11.68 -16.30 0.56
CA TYR A 283 -13.04 -16.34 0.05
C TYR A 283 -13.46 -14.94 -0.38
N MET A 284 -13.96 -14.83 -1.61
CA MET A 284 -14.47 -13.59 -2.17
C MET A 284 -15.89 -13.79 -2.65
N GLN A 285 -16.77 -12.88 -2.28
CA GLN A 285 -18.16 -12.82 -2.73
C GLN A 285 -18.47 -11.41 -3.20
N GLY A 286 -18.84 -11.27 -4.47
CA GLY A 286 -19.18 -9.98 -5.07
C GLY A 286 -20.68 -9.84 -5.30
N ASN A 287 -21.20 -8.65 -5.02
CA ASN A 287 -22.51 -8.21 -5.46
C ASN A 287 -22.40 -6.80 -6.07
N SER A 288 -22.60 -6.67 -7.39
CA SER A 288 -22.54 -5.39 -8.10
C SER A 288 -21.25 -4.61 -7.79
N GLU A 289 -21.30 -3.62 -6.89
CA GLU A 289 -20.18 -2.76 -6.52
C GLU A 289 -19.60 -3.08 -5.13
N THR A 290 -20.24 -3.97 -4.35
CA THR A 290 -19.81 -4.35 -3.00
C THR A 290 -19.23 -5.76 -2.98
N GLN A 291 -18.14 -5.93 -2.27
CA GLN A 291 -17.38 -7.17 -2.18
C GLN A 291 -17.09 -7.52 -0.73
N LEU A 292 -17.36 -8.76 -0.36
CA LEU A 292 -16.95 -9.37 0.89
C LEU A 292 -15.72 -10.24 0.63
N MET A 293 -14.64 -9.97 1.35
CA MET A 293 -13.41 -10.75 1.30
C MET A 293 -13.09 -11.31 2.69
N VAL A 294 -12.89 -12.61 2.79
CA VAL A 294 -12.71 -13.31 4.07
C VAL A 294 -11.51 -14.26 3.98
N LEU A 295 -10.57 -14.12 4.90
CA LEU A 295 -9.41 -14.99 5.04
C LEU A 295 -9.77 -16.20 5.91
N MET A 296 -9.49 -17.41 5.42
CA MET A 296 -9.78 -18.66 6.10
C MET A 296 -8.65 -19.68 5.99
N LYS A 297 -8.62 -20.62 6.94
CA LYS A 297 -7.72 -21.78 6.94
C LYS A 297 -8.04 -22.70 5.75
N GLU A 298 -7.01 -23.33 5.19
CA GLU A 298 -7.16 -24.22 4.03
C GLU A 298 -8.14 -25.37 4.29
N GLU A 299 -8.15 -25.92 5.50
CA GLU A 299 -9.03 -27.05 5.88
C GLU A 299 -10.52 -26.70 5.76
N SER A 300 -10.91 -25.48 6.16
CA SER A 300 -12.30 -25.02 6.09
C SER A 300 -12.80 -24.77 4.67
N SER A 301 -11.90 -24.53 3.71
CA SER A 301 -12.28 -24.31 2.31
C SER A 301 -12.80 -25.57 1.61
N LYS A 302 -12.48 -26.75 2.14
CA LYS A 302 -12.88 -28.05 1.56
C LYS A 302 -14.27 -28.50 2.01
N ASP A 303 -14.86 -27.82 2.98
CA ASP A 303 -16.18 -28.14 3.52
C ASP A 303 -17.28 -27.33 2.80
N PRO A 304 -18.17 -27.97 2.01
CA PRO A 304 -19.23 -27.27 1.30
C PRO A 304 -20.24 -26.60 2.24
N ILE A 305 -20.44 -27.13 3.46
CA ILE A 305 -21.41 -26.59 4.42
C ILE A 305 -20.94 -25.21 4.89
N LYS A 306 -19.64 -25.07 5.19
CA LYS A 306 -19.04 -23.81 5.63
C LYS A 306 -19.12 -22.75 4.53
N ILE A 307 -18.75 -23.10 3.30
CA ILE A 307 -18.84 -22.19 2.14
C ILE A 307 -20.28 -21.77 1.87
N THR A 308 -21.24 -22.70 1.92
CA THR A 308 -22.66 -22.40 1.73
C THR A 308 -23.19 -21.47 2.82
N LYS A 309 -22.73 -21.65 4.07
CA LYS A 309 -23.08 -20.76 5.19
C LYS A 309 -22.58 -19.34 4.94
N LEU A 310 -21.31 -19.17 4.56
CA LEU A 310 -20.73 -17.86 4.22
C LEU A 310 -21.47 -17.17 3.07
N TRP A 311 -21.76 -17.93 2.00
CA TRP A 311 -22.51 -17.43 0.86
C TRP A 311 -23.90 -16.92 1.25
N LYS A 312 -24.63 -17.67 2.09
CA LYS A 312 -25.96 -17.26 2.60
C LYS A 312 -25.91 -15.99 3.44
N ILE A 313 -24.85 -15.81 4.25
CA ILE A 313 -24.66 -14.59 5.03
C ILE A 313 -24.53 -13.40 4.09
N GLY A 314 -23.62 -13.47 3.11
CA GLY A 314 -23.38 -12.36 2.19
C GLY A 314 -24.50 -12.08 1.20
N LEU A 315 -25.27 -13.09 0.77
CA LEU A 315 -26.19 -12.98 -0.37
C LEU A 315 -27.26 -11.90 -0.18
N SER A 316 -28.02 -11.94 0.92
CA SER A 316 -29.06 -10.93 1.18
C SER A 316 -28.49 -9.70 1.87
N SER A 317 -27.47 -9.86 2.71
CA SER A 317 -26.97 -8.76 3.54
C SER A 317 -26.19 -7.72 2.75
N LEU A 318 -25.45 -8.14 1.71
CA LEU A 318 -24.66 -7.22 0.88
C LEU A 318 -25.55 -6.38 -0.04
N VAL A 319 -26.64 -6.95 -0.56
CA VAL A 319 -27.62 -6.22 -1.40
C VAL A 319 -28.26 -5.08 -0.61
N ASP A 320 -28.76 -5.39 0.58
CA ASP A 320 -29.39 -4.38 1.43
C ASP A 320 -28.38 -3.31 1.87
N LEU A 321 -27.15 -3.71 2.21
CA LEU A 321 -26.08 -2.79 2.60
C LEU A 321 -25.70 -1.85 1.45
N GLU A 322 -25.60 -2.35 0.21
CA GLU A 322 -25.30 -1.54 -0.97
C GLU A 322 -26.42 -0.51 -1.23
N MET A 323 -27.69 -0.90 -1.05
CA MET A 323 -28.82 0.01 -1.17
C MET A 323 -28.79 1.13 -0.11
N ASP A 324 -28.51 0.78 1.14
CA ASP A 324 -28.37 1.75 2.23
C ASP A 324 -27.23 2.75 1.96
N ILE A 325 -26.10 2.27 1.43
CA ILE A 325 -24.95 3.12 1.04
C ILE A 325 -25.34 4.08 -0.08
N LYS A 326 -25.99 3.60 -1.15
CA LYS A 326 -26.41 4.44 -2.28
C LYS A 326 -27.37 5.55 -1.81
N ASN A 327 -28.37 5.20 -1.02
CA ASN A 327 -29.32 6.16 -0.45
C ASN A 327 -28.62 7.20 0.45
N CYS A 328 -27.59 6.80 1.19
CA CYS A 328 -26.84 7.71 2.05
C CYS A 328 -25.97 8.70 1.25
N LEU A 329 -25.27 8.23 0.23
CA LEU A 329 -24.38 9.05 -0.59
C LEU A 329 -25.15 10.08 -1.43
N GLU A 330 -26.29 9.70 -2.01
CA GLU A 330 -27.13 10.63 -2.78
C GLU A 330 -27.63 11.82 -1.93
N ASN A 331 -27.90 11.59 -0.65
CA ASN A 331 -28.33 12.62 0.29
C ASN A 331 -27.21 13.55 0.78
N THR A 332 -25.94 13.19 0.54
CA THR A 332 -24.76 13.90 1.09
C THR A 332 -24.16 14.93 0.13
N LEU A 333 -24.54 14.92 -1.16
CA LEU A 333 -23.99 15.79 -2.22
C LEU A 333 -24.35 17.29 -2.11
N LYS A 334 -24.66 17.81 -0.92
CA LYS A 334 -25.12 19.21 -0.69
C LYS A 334 -24.38 19.94 0.44
N LYS A 335 -23.06 19.81 0.56
CA LYS A 335 -22.27 20.68 1.43
C LYS A 335 -21.06 21.26 0.70
N ASP A 336 -21.20 22.52 0.29
CA ASP A 336 -20.07 23.35 -0.11
C ASP A 336 -19.22 23.66 1.13
N PHE A 337 -17.94 23.28 1.09
CA PHE A 337 -16.97 23.65 2.11
C PHE A 337 -16.35 25.02 1.74
N ALA A 338 -16.11 25.86 2.75
CA ALA A 338 -15.52 27.18 2.57
C ALA A 338 -14.05 27.10 2.11
N ASP A 339 -13.75 27.74 0.99
CA ASP A 339 -12.48 27.77 0.22
C ASP A 339 -11.26 28.41 0.94
N ASN A 340 -11.26 28.52 2.27
CA ASN A 340 -10.32 29.36 3.03
C ASN A 340 -9.12 28.61 3.65
N TYR A 341 -9.19 27.28 3.78
CA TYR A 341 -8.10 26.46 4.31
C TYR A 341 -8.09 25.07 3.67
N LEU A 342 -6.91 24.45 3.59
CA LEU A 342 -6.74 23.04 3.22
C LEU A 342 -6.39 22.25 4.46
N LEU A 343 -7.13 21.16 4.71
CA LEU A 343 -6.91 20.26 5.82
C LEU A 343 -6.77 18.83 5.30
N MET A 344 -5.73 18.15 5.75
CA MET A 344 -5.49 16.73 5.57
C MET A 344 -5.13 16.12 6.93
N GLN A 345 -5.72 14.97 7.23
CA GLN A 345 -5.42 14.15 8.39
C GLN A 345 -5.06 12.77 7.90
N TYR A 346 -3.95 12.23 8.34
CA TYR A 346 -3.49 10.89 8.04
C TYR A 346 -3.39 10.09 9.33
N ASP A 347 -4.04 8.94 9.38
CA ASP A 347 -3.92 7.98 10.46
C ASP A 347 -3.03 6.83 10.01
N GLN A 348 -1.82 6.76 10.57
CA GLN A 348 -0.82 5.75 10.27
C GLN A 348 -1.28 4.35 10.68
N MET A 349 -2.08 4.22 11.74
CA MET A 349 -2.52 2.94 12.28
C MET A 349 -3.51 2.24 11.35
N TRP A 350 -4.42 3.00 10.76
CA TRP A 350 -5.42 2.49 9.82
C TRP A 350 -5.05 2.75 8.35
N ALA A 351 -3.89 3.38 8.13
CA ALA A 351 -3.44 3.90 6.85
C ALA A 351 -4.55 4.70 6.13
N ASN A 352 -5.29 5.54 6.86
CA ASN A 352 -6.45 6.22 6.31
C ASN A 352 -6.21 7.73 6.23
N MET A 353 -6.66 8.37 5.15
CA MET A 353 -6.56 9.82 4.98
C MET A 353 -7.95 10.48 4.96
N LYS A 354 -8.15 11.49 5.81
CA LYS A 354 -9.33 12.37 5.86
C LYS A 354 -8.94 13.78 5.44
N GLY A 355 -9.86 14.56 4.88
CA GLY A 355 -9.57 15.96 4.55
C GLY A 355 -10.36 16.48 3.36
N HIS A 356 -10.27 17.79 3.13
CA HIS A 356 -11.00 18.47 2.05
C HIS A 356 -10.43 18.16 0.65
N THR A 357 -9.25 17.54 0.55
CA THR A 357 -8.48 17.43 -0.70
C THR A 357 -8.27 16.00 -1.22
N ILE A 358 -8.99 15.00 -0.72
CA ILE A 358 -8.78 13.59 -1.10
C ILE A 358 -10.01 13.05 -1.84
N PRO A 359 -9.88 12.47 -3.05
CA PRO A 359 -9.07 12.84 -4.20
C PRO A 359 -10.03 13.28 -5.33
N ALA A 360 -10.41 14.56 -5.39
CA ALA A 360 -11.39 15.01 -6.40
C ALA A 360 -10.96 16.23 -7.23
N ARG A 361 -9.87 16.94 -6.91
CA ARG A 361 -9.51 18.17 -7.65
C ARG A 361 -8.00 18.41 -7.71
N PRO A 362 -7.26 17.80 -8.65
CA PRO A 362 -5.86 18.17 -8.94
C PRO A 362 -5.71 19.47 -9.77
N GLU A 363 -6.77 20.28 -9.91
CA GLU A 363 -6.82 21.37 -10.89
C GLU A 363 -6.25 22.71 -10.41
N LYS A 364 -6.04 22.94 -9.10
CA LYS A 364 -5.51 24.22 -8.59
C LYS A 364 -4.01 24.10 -8.23
N ILE A 365 -3.22 25.10 -8.65
CA ILE A 365 -1.75 25.18 -8.40
C ILE A 365 -1.42 25.15 -6.89
N ASN A 366 -2.25 25.78 -6.05
CA ASN A 366 -2.07 25.76 -4.59
C ASN A 366 -2.20 24.35 -3.99
N ASP A 367 -3.00 23.49 -4.60
CA ASP A 367 -3.17 22.11 -4.15
C ASP A 367 -1.89 21.31 -4.47
N GLN A 368 -1.23 21.58 -5.60
CA GLN A 368 0.04 20.92 -5.94
C GLN A 368 1.19 21.29 -4.97
N LEU A 369 1.30 22.56 -4.58
CA LEU A 369 2.31 22.99 -3.59
C LEU A 369 2.02 22.42 -2.20
N PHE A 370 0.76 22.40 -1.78
CA PHE A 370 0.34 21.73 -0.55
C PHE A 370 0.79 20.27 -0.59
N ASN A 371 0.44 19.58 -1.67
CA ASN A 371 0.66 18.15 -1.85
C ASN A 371 2.15 17.77 -1.81
N ARG A 372 3.01 18.55 -2.46
CA ARG A 372 4.46 18.33 -2.45
C ARG A 372 5.06 18.60 -1.06
N SER A 373 4.56 19.63 -0.38
CA SER A 373 5.05 19.99 0.95
C SER A 373 4.64 18.94 1.99
N THR A 374 3.41 18.43 1.94
CA THR A 374 2.95 17.37 2.86
C THR A 374 3.70 16.07 2.64
N GLN A 375 4.05 15.73 1.39
CA GLN A 375 4.91 14.56 1.10
C GLN A 375 6.28 14.67 1.77
N LEU A 376 6.98 15.79 1.60
CA LEU A 376 8.30 15.99 2.20
C LEU A 376 8.24 15.96 3.72
N ILE A 377 7.24 16.63 4.31
CA ILE A 377 7.07 16.64 5.77
C ILE A 377 6.75 15.23 6.28
N HIS A 378 5.89 14.48 5.59
CA HIS A 378 5.60 13.10 5.94
C HIS A 378 6.85 12.21 5.89
N GLU A 379 7.70 12.35 4.87
CA GLU A 379 8.95 11.59 4.79
C GLU A 379 9.91 11.90 5.94
N ILE A 380 9.99 13.16 6.36
CA ILE A 380 10.77 13.57 7.53
C ILE A 380 10.20 12.94 8.80
N LEU A 381 8.88 12.99 8.99
CA LEU A 381 8.20 12.40 10.15
C LEU A 381 8.29 10.86 10.19
N ASP A 382 8.36 10.20 9.03
CA ASP A 382 8.53 8.74 8.92
C ASP A 382 9.98 8.32 9.23
N GLN A 383 10.96 9.19 8.96
CA GLN A 383 12.36 8.96 9.30
C GLN A 383 12.67 9.27 10.77
N ASP A 384 12.03 10.29 11.34
CA ASP A 384 12.27 10.75 12.70
C ASP A 384 10.95 10.91 13.47
N SER A 385 10.66 9.91 14.29
CA SER A 385 9.47 9.85 15.14
C SER A 385 9.52 10.82 16.33
N SER A 386 10.67 11.46 16.60
CA SER A 386 10.82 12.42 17.69
C SER A 386 10.16 13.78 17.38
N ILE A 387 9.96 14.08 16.09
CA ILE A 387 9.40 15.36 15.64
C ILE A 387 7.88 15.35 15.82
N LYS A 388 7.38 16.20 16.72
CA LYS A 388 5.94 16.32 17.01
C LYS A 388 5.22 17.40 16.20
N SER A 389 5.92 18.43 15.77
CA SER A 389 5.31 19.53 15.00
C SER A 389 6.31 20.11 14.01
N PHE A 390 5.82 20.47 12.83
CA PHE A 390 6.62 21.11 11.80
C PHE A 390 5.80 22.22 11.13
N SER A 391 6.38 23.42 11.04
CA SER A 391 5.75 24.57 10.40
C SER A 391 6.60 25.05 9.23
N LEU A 392 6.04 25.06 8.02
CA LEU A 392 6.69 25.58 6.82
C LEU A 392 6.02 26.90 6.42
N ARG A 393 6.80 27.98 6.36
CA ARG A 393 6.32 29.30 5.96
C ARG A 393 6.79 29.62 4.54
N HIS A 394 5.83 29.92 3.67
CA HIS A 394 6.06 30.52 2.36
C HIS A 394 5.56 31.98 2.38
N ALA A 395 5.86 32.75 1.33
CA ALA A 395 5.50 34.18 1.27
C ALA A 395 3.99 34.41 1.45
N ASP A 396 3.15 33.54 0.88
CA ASP A 396 1.69 33.69 0.86
C ASP A 396 0.93 32.54 1.56
N SER A 397 1.63 31.55 2.12
CA SER A 397 1.01 30.41 2.80
C SER A 397 1.81 29.94 4.01
N LEU A 398 1.09 29.41 5.01
CA LEU A 398 1.67 28.70 6.14
C LEU A 398 1.12 27.28 6.14
N ILE A 399 2.02 26.30 6.16
CA ILE A 399 1.68 24.89 6.35
C ILE A 399 2.10 24.51 7.76
N TYR A 400 1.13 24.13 8.59
CA TYR A 400 1.36 23.62 9.92
C TYR A 400 1.07 22.13 9.96
N THR A 401 1.93 21.38 10.64
CA THR A 401 1.77 19.95 10.82
C THR A 401 1.99 19.55 12.27
N HIS A 402 1.21 18.58 12.71
CA HIS A 402 1.31 18.04 14.06
C HIS A 402 1.13 16.52 14.01
N SER A 403 2.03 15.80 14.68
CA SER A 403 2.03 14.35 14.82
C SER A 403 1.73 13.99 16.28
N LEU A 404 0.57 13.38 16.50
CA LEU A 404 0.13 12.89 17.81
C LEU A 404 -0.14 11.39 17.71
N GLY A 405 0.76 10.58 18.26
CA GLY A 405 0.63 9.12 18.22
C GLY A 405 0.65 8.60 16.79
N SER A 406 -0.45 7.98 16.34
CA SER A 406 -0.63 7.52 14.95
C SER A 406 -1.25 8.57 14.02
N LEU A 407 -1.74 9.70 14.56
CA LEU A 407 -2.45 10.71 13.80
C LEU A 407 -1.53 11.87 13.41
N GLN A 408 -1.43 12.13 12.12
CA GLN A 408 -0.72 13.26 11.55
C GLN A 408 -1.73 14.23 10.92
N THR A 409 -1.70 15.50 11.33
CA THR A 409 -2.58 16.54 10.78
C THR A 409 -1.75 17.56 10.02
N TYR A 410 -2.21 17.92 8.82
CA TYR A 410 -1.60 18.88 7.91
C TYR A 410 -2.62 19.96 7.57
N CYS A 411 -2.30 21.21 7.87
CA CYS A 411 -3.16 22.36 7.59
C CYS A 411 -2.39 23.37 6.74
N GLN A 412 -2.99 23.86 5.66
CA GLN A 412 -2.50 25.03 4.94
C GLN A 412 -3.52 26.16 4.99
N TYR A 413 -3.07 27.32 5.45
CA TYR A 413 -3.83 28.56 5.43
C TYR A 413 -3.30 29.48 4.34
N ASN A 414 -4.22 30.14 3.61
CA ASN A 414 -3.85 31.11 2.58
C ASN A 414 -3.82 32.52 3.18
N LEU A 415 -2.61 33.05 3.37
CA LEU A 415 -2.37 34.35 4.02
C LEU A 415 -2.78 35.54 3.12
N SER A 416 -2.95 35.32 1.81
CA SER A 416 -3.36 36.38 0.86
C SER A 416 -4.85 36.76 0.97
N LYS A 417 -5.68 35.89 1.54
CA LYS A 417 -7.14 36.10 1.70
C LYS A 417 -7.54 36.55 3.11
N MET A 418 -6.60 36.72 4.03
CA MET A 418 -6.83 37.11 5.43
C MET A 418 -6.53 38.60 5.65
N HIS A 419 -7.40 39.30 6.39
CA HIS A 419 -7.16 40.69 6.79
C HIS A 419 -5.95 40.79 7.74
N LEU A 420 -5.29 41.96 7.81
CA LEU A 420 -4.05 42.15 8.57
C LEU A 420 -4.20 41.86 10.08
N SER A 421 -5.41 42.04 10.63
CA SER A 421 -5.82 41.65 11.99
C SER A 421 -5.88 40.13 12.16
N ASP A 422 -6.47 39.45 11.17
CA ASP A 422 -6.68 38.00 11.17
C ASP A 422 -5.36 37.26 10.99
N LYS A 423 -4.34 37.89 10.41
CA LYS A 423 -2.98 37.30 10.29
C LYS A 423 -2.30 37.10 11.65
N LEU A 424 -2.53 37.99 12.62
CA LEU A 424 -1.99 37.85 13.99
C LEU A 424 -2.86 36.90 14.84
N GLU A 425 -4.18 36.93 14.67
CA GLU A 425 -5.08 35.98 15.34
C GLU A 425 -4.91 34.56 14.82
N CYS A 426 -4.65 34.35 13.52
CA CYS A 426 -4.34 33.03 12.99
C CYS A 426 -3.02 32.51 13.58
N ALA A 427 -1.98 33.35 13.75
CA ALA A 427 -0.75 32.94 14.45
C ALA A 427 -0.99 32.52 15.91
N ALA A 428 -1.97 33.13 16.58
CA ALA A 428 -2.41 32.72 17.92
C ALA A 428 -3.33 31.48 17.89
N GLU A 429 -4.19 31.29 16.89
CA GLU A 429 -4.99 30.06 16.70
C GLU A 429 -4.16 28.85 16.21
N ILE A 430 -3.07 29.09 15.48
CA ILE A 430 -2.04 28.10 15.09
C ILE A 430 -1.44 27.43 16.33
N VAL A 431 -1.38 28.16 17.45
CA VAL A 431 -0.93 27.69 18.75
C VAL A 431 -2.13 27.20 19.59
N ASN A 432 -3.20 28.01 19.69
CA ASN A 432 -4.33 27.76 20.58
C ASN A 432 -5.30 26.63 20.14
N SER A 433 -5.49 26.39 18.83
CA SER A 433 -6.44 25.35 18.35
C SER A 433 -5.91 23.93 18.52
N VAL A 434 -4.58 23.78 18.64
CA VAL A 434 -3.92 22.51 19.00
C VAL A 434 -3.72 22.42 20.52
N GLU A 435 -3.45 23.54 21.20
CA GLU A 435 -3.41 23.63 22.67
C GLU A 435 -4.75 23.28 23.34
N GLY A 436 -5.89 23.52 22.67
CA GLY A 436 -7.22 23.16 23.18
C GLY A 436 -7.42 21.66 23.42
N ALA A 437 -6.75 20.79 22.65
CA ALA A 437 -6.83 19.34 22.80
C ALA A 437 -5.68 18.75 23.65
N THR A 438 -4.61 19.52 23.88
CA THR A 438 -3.36 19.06 24.53
C THR A 438 -3.07 19.77 25.85
N LYS A 439 -4.03 20.50 26.43
CA LYS A 439 -3.87 21.15 27.76
C LYS A 439 -3.77 20.17 28.94
N CYS A 440 -3.79 18.85 28.74
CA CYS A 440 -3.74 17.93 29.87
C CYS A 440 -2.36 17.36 30.20
N ASN A 441 -1.33 17.39 29.35
CA ASN A 441 -0.01 16.89 29.76
C ASN A 441 1.12 17.43 28.87
N LEU A 442 2.18 17.94 29.51
CA LEU A 442 3.51 18.32 28.96
C LEU A 442 3.68 19.81 28.58
N GLU A 443 3.51 20.69 29.56
CA GLU A 443 4.41 21.85 29.63
C GLU A 443 5.84 21.36 29.90
N ARG A 444 6.80 21.93 29.15
CA ARG A 444 8.26 21.73 29.21
C ARG A 444 8.76 20.50 28.42
N ASP A 445 9.15 20.73 27.16
CA ASP A 445 10.57 20.68 26.79
C ASP A 445 10.79 21.02 25.29
N HIS A 446 11.69 21.99 25.09
CA HIS A 446 12.52 22.27 23.91
C HIS A 446 11.90 22.21 22.50
N GLY A 447 11.24 23.30 22.08
CA GLY A 447 11.06 23.62 20.65
C GLY A 447 12.18 24.53 20.16
N ILE A 448 13.00 24.07 19.21
CA ILE A 448 13.94 24.92 18.47
C ILE A 448 13.18 25.52 17.28
N ILE A 449 13.09 26.84 17.23
CA ILE A 449 12.58 27.59 16.08
C ILE A 449 13.78 27.95 15.22
N LEU A 450 13.88 27.37 14.02
CA LEU A 450 14.77 27.86 12.98
C LEU A 450 14.00 28.88 12.14
N LEU A 451 14.47 30.13 12.18
CA LEU A 451 13.94 31.28 11.43
C LEU A 451 14.36 31.25 9.96
#